data_AF-V5GEF0-F1
#
_entry.id   AF-V5GEF0-F1
#
_cell.length_a   1.000
_cell.length_b   1.000
_cell.length_c   1.000
_cell.angle_alpha   90.00
_cell.angle_beta   90.00
_cell.angle_gamma   90.00
#
_symmetry.space_group_name_H-M   'P 1'
#
loop_
_entity.id
_entity.type
_entity.pdbx_description
1 polymer ?
#
loop_
_entity_poly.entity_id
_entity_poly.type
_entity_poly.pdbx_seq_one_letter_code
_entity_poly.pdbx_strand_id
1 'polypeptide(L)'
;MKLIHVFGAIICGAQHNAQVAINHNTVDILFQRLREQECSLEVKMTAVRCIMQGIVTLCACVPEARKVDLNEFVREYLGTLSRLMTEEEKPTQVDTAQWMMTGLQELLSTNGNAALKKVFHNNELIERLIRSLHGTRLKSNSAQKIAASSVRLIHVFLSRFPFAKKHFASMQGYRTLFSTLKTLGEPHQATLEALLEWLVEETP
;
A
#
# COMPACT_ATOMS: atom_id res chain seq x y z
N MET A 1 23.16 -4.17 -1.55
CA MET A 1 22.20 -5.29 -1.69
C MET A 1 22.27 -6.32 -0.56
N LYS A 2 23.42 -6.90 -0.20
CA LYS A 2 23.46 -8.02 0.77
C LYS A 2 22.77 -7.76 2.13
N LEU A 3 22.90 -6.55 2.69
CA LEU A 3 22.38 -6.26 4.04
C LEU A 3 20.85 -6.28 4.14
N ILE A 4 20.12 -5.77 3.13
CA ILE A 4 18.65 -5.76 3.18
C ILE A 4 18.06 -7.17 3.04
N HIS A 5 18.70 -8.05 2.28
CA HIS A 5 18.30 -9.46 2.21
C HIS A 5 18.57 -10.21 3.51
N VAL A 6 19.69 -9.91 4.19
CA VAL A 6 19.98 -10.46 5.53
C VAL A 6 18.91 -9.99 6.52
N PHE A 7 18.55 -8.70 6.51
CA PHE A 7 17.44 -8.19 7.32
C PHE A 7 16.13 -8.92 7.02
N GLY A 8 15.79 -9.10 5.73
CA GLY A 8 14.65 -9.89 5.30
C GLY A 8 14.66 -11.32 5.82
N ALA A 9 15.82 -12.00 5.80
CA ALA A 9 15.97 -13.34 6.33
C ALA A 9 15.74 -13.40 7.85
N ILE A 10 16.21 -12.39 8.60
CA ILE A 10 16.03 -12.30 10.06
C ILE A 10 14.55 -12.16 10.42
N ILE A 11 13.82 -11.25 9.75
CA ILE A 11 12.40 -11.00 10.05
C ILE A 11 11.47 -12.14 9.58
N CYS A 12 11.85 -12.89 8.54
CA CYS A 12 11.07 -14.03 8.06
C CYS A 12 11.38 -15.33 8.83
N GLY A 13 12.53 -15.43 9.49
CA GLY A 13 13.00 -16.68 10.10
C GLY A 13 12.25 -17.08 11.38
N ALA A 14 12.09 -16.16 12.34
CA ALA A 14 11.39 -16.44 13.60
C ALA A 14 10.75 -15.17 14.19
N GLN A 15 9.62 -15.31 14.88
CA GLN A 15 8.87 -14.17 15.42
C GLN A 15 9.69 -13.32 16.41
N HIS A 16 10.45 -13.95 17.32
CA HIS A 16 11.27 -13.23 18.29
C HIS A 16 12.41 -12.43 17.62
N ASN A 17 13.00 -12.97 16.55
CA ASN A 17 14.01 -12.27 15.75
C ASN A 17 13.39 -11.05 15.08
N ALA A 18 12.20 -11.22 14.49
CA ALA A 18 11.46 -10.13 13.86
C ALA A 18 11.10 -9.03 14.87
N GLN A 19 10.63 -9.38 16.07
CA GLN A 19 10.33 -8.43 17.15
C GLN A 19 11.56 -7.61 17.59
N VAL A 20 12.74 -8.25 17.64
CA VAL A 20 13.98 -7.55 18.00
C VAL A 20 14.44 -6.64 16.87
N ALA A 21 14.37 -7.15 15.64
CA ALA A 21 14.86 -6.49 14.44
C ALA A 21 13.98 -5.30 14.03
N ILE A 22 12.66 -5.38 14.16
CA ILE A 22 11.73 -4.29 13.82
C ILE A 22 11.75 -3.26 14.94
N ASN A 23 12.53 -2.20 14.75
CA ASN A 23 12.62 -1.03 15.62
C ASN A 23 12.63 0.26 14.78
N HIS A 24 12.46 1.41 15.43
CA HIS A 24 12.40 2.72 14.77
C HIS A 24 13.53 2.92 13.75
N ASN A 25 14.79 2.69 14.14
CA ASN A 25 15.95 2.87 13.25
C ASN A 25 15.87 2.00 11.99
N THR A 26 15.51 0.72 12.13
CA THR A 26 15.40 -0.18 10.98
C THR A 26 14.24 0.18 10.07
N VAL A 27 13.11 0.61 10.64
CA VAL A 27 11.93 1.06 9.90
C VAL A 27 12.25 2.33 9.12
N ASP A 28 12.95 3.28 9.74
CA ASP A 28 13.40 4.52 9.10
C ASP A 28 14.31 4.25 7.91
N ILE A 29 15.27 3.32 8.06
CA ILE A 29 16.16 2.90 6.96
C ILE A 29 15.36 2.31 5.79
N LEU A 30 14.38 1.43 6.06
CA LEU A 30 13.54 0.83 5.02
C LEU A 30 12.78 1.91 4.24
N PHE A 31 12.13 2.83 4.95
CA PHE A 31 11.39 3.93 4.32
C PHE A 31 12.29 4.92 3.59
N GLN A 32 13.49 5.18 4.10
CA GLN A 32 14.49 5.96 3.41
C GLN A 32 14.86 5.31 2.07
N ARG A 33 15.09 3.99 2.03
CA ARG A 33 15.40 3.28 0.77
C ARG A 33 14.29 3.42 -0.27
N LEU A 34 13.01 3.41 0.15
CA LEU A 34 11.89 3.61 -0.77
C LEU A 34 11.88 5.01 -1.41
N ARG A 35 12.29 6.03 -0.65
CA ARG A 35 12.29 7.44 -1.10
C ARG A 35 13.53 7.83 -1.89
N GLU A 36 14.63 7.11 -1.74
CA GLU A 36 15.87 7.41 -2.42
C GLU A 36 15.78 7.20 -3.94
N GLN A 37 16.26 8.17 -4.70
CA GLN A 37 16.21 8.13 -6.16
C GLN A 37 17.23 7.15 -6.74
N GLU A 38 18.45 7.15 -6.20
CA GLU A 38 19.58 6.32 -6.68
C GLU A 38 19.49 4.86 -6.21
N CYS A 39 18.47 4.50 -5.43
CA CYS A 39 18.28 3.15 -4.94
C CYS A 39 17.71 2.26 -6.05
N SER A 40 18.31 1.09 -6.28
CA SER A 40 17.83 0.15 -7.31
C SER A 40 16.43 -0.36 -6.99
N LEU A 41 15.63 -0.61 -8.03
CA LEU A 41 14.28 -1.13 -7.87
C LEU A 41 14.25 -2.45 -7.08
N GLU A 42 15.25 -3.32 -7.26
CA GLU A 42 15.38 -4.58 -6.52
C GLU A 42 15.52 -4.36 -5.00
N VAL A 43 16.30 -3.35 -4.58
CA VAL A 43 16.42 -2.99 -3.16
C VAL A 43 15.11 -2.42 -2.64
N LYS A 44 14.43 -1.56 -3.42
CA LYS A 44 13.12 -1.01 -3.05
C LYS A 44 12.06 -2.11 -2.90
N MET A 45 12.02 -3.07 -3.83
CA MET A 45 11.14 -4.23 -3.76
C MET A 45 11.41 -5.06 -2.51
N THR A 46 12.68 -5.30 -2.19
CA THR A 46 13.05 -6.02 -0.97
C THR A 46 12.65 -5.24 0.28
N ALA A 47 12.78 -3.91 0.27
CA ALA A 47 12.31 -3.05 1.36
C ALA A 47 10.79 -3.13 1.53
N VAL A 48 10.01 -3.10 0.45
CA VAL A 48 8.54 -3.28 0.50
C VAL A 48 8.19 -4.62 1.15
N ARG A 49 8.82 -5.72 0.73
CA ARG A 49 8.60 -7.05 1.32
C ARG A 49 8.95 -7.08 2.81
N CYS A 50 10.04 -6.44 3.19
CA CYS A 50 10.44 -6.34 4.59
C CYS A 50 9.43 -5.54 5.43
N ILE A 51 8.89 -4.45 4.89
CA ILE A 51 7.85 -3.66 5.55
C ILE A 51 6.55 -4.46 5.67
N MET A 52 6.13 -5.17 4.62
CA MET A 52 4.95 -6.04 4.67
C MET A 52 5.08 -7.10 5.76
N GLN A 53 6.22 -7.80 5.79
CA GLN A 53 6.51 -8.79 6.83
C GLN A 53 6.55 -8.15 8.24
N GLY A 54 7.06 -6.92 8.34
CA GLY A 54 7.04 -6.15 9.58
C GLY A 54 5.63 -5.87 10.09
N ILE A 55 4.72 -5.44 9.21
CA ILE A 55 3.31 -5.22 9.52
C ILE A 55 2.65 -6.51 10.01
N VAL A 56 2.85 -7.63 9.28
CA VAL A 56 2.33 -8.95 9.67
C VAL A 56 2.84 -9.36 11.06
N THR A 57 4.14 -9.20 11.28
CA THR A 57 4.77 -9.53 12.56
C THR A 57 4.15 -8.73 13.70
N LEU A 58 4.05 -7.41 13.57
CA LEU A 58 3.49 -6.56 14.60
C LEU A 58 2.01 -6.86 14.87
N CYS A 59 1.24 -7.21 13.84
CA CYS A 59 -0.15 -7.66 13.99
C CYS A 59 -0.26 -8.94 14.82
N ALA A 60 0.74 -9.82 14.78
CA ALA A 60 0.80 -11.04 15.58
C ALA A 60 1.44 -10.84 16.98
N CYS A 61 2.03 -9.68 17.25
CA CYS A 61 2.65 -9.37 18.54
C CYS A 61 1.65 -8.75 19.51
N VAL A 62 1.79 -9.07 20.80
CA VAL A 62 1.16 -8.29 21.87
C VAL A 62 1.72 -6.87 21.89
N PRO A 63 0.92 -5.83 22.19
CA PRO A 63 1.35 -4.43 22.13
C PRO A 63 2.63 -4.13 22.93
N GLU A 64 2.79 -4.73 24.10
CA GLU A 64 3.91 -4.50 25.02
C GLU A 64 5.25 -5.02 24.47
N ALA A 65 5.21 -5.98 23.55
CA ALA A 65 6.39 -6.54 22.90
C ALA A 65 6.84 -5.73 21.67
N ARG A 66 6.06 -4.72 21.26
CA ARG A 66 6.33 -3.95 20.04
C ARG A 66 7.31 -2.82 20.35
N LYS A 67 8.36 -2.72 19.53
CA LYS A 67 9.30 -1.58 19.57
C LYS A 67 8.89 -0.43 18.65
N VAL A 68 7.81 -0.59 17.89
CA VAL A 68 7.27 0.39 16.93
C VAL A 68 5.75 0.34 17.03
N ASP A 69 5.09 1.49 17.01
CA ASP A 69 3.64 1.54 16.94
C ASP A 69 3.13 1.07 15.57
N LEU A 70 2.16 0.15 15.58
CA LEU A 70 1.62 -0.43 14.35
C LEU A 70 0.86 0.61 13.51
N ASN A 71 0.15 1.57 14.13
CA ASN A 71 -0.55 2.60 13.37
C ASN A 71 0.44 3.58 12.76
N GLU A 72 1.49 3.99 13.49
CA GLU A 72 2.55 4.84 12.99
C GLU A 72 3.29 4.20 11.81
N PHE A 73 3.62 2.90 11.92
CA PHE A 73 4.29 2.18 10.84
C PHE A 73 3.42 2.12 9.57
N VAL A 74 2.14 1.76 9.71
CA VAL A 74 1.21 1.75 8.56
C VAL A 74 0.98 3.17 8.01
N ARG A 75 0.93 4.19 8.88
CA ARG A 75 0.80 5.59 8.47
C ARG A 75 1.97 6.05 7.63
N GLU A 76 3.20 5.72 8.02
CA GLU A 76 4.40 6.09 7.25
C GLU A 76 4.47 5.32 5.92
N TYR A 77 3.96 4.09 5.89
CA TYR A 77 3.81 3.33 4.64
C TYR A 77 2.85 4.00 3.66
N LEU A 78 1.64 4.32 4.11
CA LEU A 78 0.65 5.00 3.27
C LEU A 78 1.05 6.44 2.95
N GLY A 79 1.74 7.12 3.87
CA GLY A 79 2.33 8.45 3.65
C GLY A 79 3.41 8.42 2.58
N THR A 80 4.29 7.43 2.61
CA THR A 80 5.30 7.22 1.56
C THR A 80 4.66 6.92 0.21
N LEU A 81 3.65 6.03 0.16
CA LEU A 81 2.89 5.77 -1.07
C LEU A 81 2.22 7.05 -1.60
N SER A 82 1.59 7.83 -0.72
CA SER A 82 0.95 9.09 -1.08
C SER A 82 1.94 10.06 -1.72
N ARG A 83 3.13 10.24 -1.11
CA ARG A 83 4.20 11.09 -1.68
C ARG A 83 4.62 10.61 -3.06
N LEU A 84 4.80 9.30 -3.26
CA LEU A 84 5.15 8.74 -4.57
C LEU A 84 4.04 8.95 -5.63
N MET A 85 2.79 9.16 -5.23
CA MET A 85 1.69 9.43 -6.16
C MET A 85 1.50 10.93 -6.45
N THR A 86 1.88 11.81 -5.51
CA THR A 86 1.60 13.26 -5.58
C THR A 86 2.83 14.13 -5.87
N GLU A 87 4.03 13.60 -5.73
CA GLU A 87 5.25 14.30 -6.14
C GLU A 87 5.46 14.25 -7.66
N GLU A 88 6.27 15.18 -8.15
CA GLU A 88 6.70 15.17 -9.56
C GLU A 88 7.43 13.88 -9.89
N GLU A 89 7.12 13.34 -11.07
CA GLU A 89 7.58 12.02 -11.48
C GLU A 89 9.11 11.93 -11.60
N LYS A 90 9.71 11.12 -10.73
CA LYS A 90 11.12 10.75 -10.71
C LYS A 90 11.35 9.32 -11.22
N PRO A 91 12.58 8.97 -11.62
CA PRO A 91 12.91 7.59 -11.99
C PRO A 91 12.51 6.59 -10.90
N THR A 92 11.97 5.43 -11.30
CA THR A 92 11.54 4.31 -10.42
C THR A 92 10.39 4.62 -9.44
N GLN A 93 9.91 5.87 -9.36
CA GLN A 93 8.85 6.27 -8.42
C GLN A 93 7.55 5.52 -8.67
N VAL A 94 7.14 5.44 -9.94
CA VAL A 94 5.92 4.76 -10.37
C VAL A 94 6.01 3.26 -10.09
N ASP A 95 7.12 2.63 -10.47
CA ASP A 95 7.36 1.20 -10.21
C ASP A 95 7.35 0.90 -8.71
N THR A 96 7.97 1.77 -7.90
CA THR A 96 7.98 1.64 -6.44
C THR A 96 6.57 1.73 -5.86
N ALA A 97 5.78 2.71 -6.30
CA ALA A 97 4.39 2.86 -5.87
C ALA A 97 3.52 1.65 -6.30
N GLN A 98 3.73 1.11 -7.50
CA GLN A 98 3.06 -0.10 -7.96
C GLN A 98 3.44 -1.30 -7.09
N TRP A 99 4.72 -1.52 -6.79
CA TRP A 99 5.16 -2.59 -5.90
C TRP A 99 4.60 -2.44 -4.49
N MET A 100 4.50 -1.20 -3.99
CA MET A 100 3.86 -0.95 -2.70
C MET A 100 2.37 -1.36 -2.72
N MET A 101 1.62 -0.94 -3.74
CA MET A 101 0.21 -1.34 -3.87
C MET A 101 0.04 -2.84 -4.06
N THR A 102 0.91 -3.51 -4.82
CA THR A 102 0.91 -4.98 -4.97
C THR A 102 1.16 -5.66 -3.63
N GLY A 103 2.15 -5.19 -2.85
CA GLY A 103 2.42 -5.73 -1.52
C GLY A 103 1.21 -5.60 -0.58
N LEU A 104 0.48 -4.49 -0.63
CA LEU A 104 -0.78 -4.35 0.11
C LEU A 104 -1.86 -5.32 -0.40
N GLN A 105 -2.02 -5.47 -1.71
CA GLN A 105 -3.00 -6.41 -2.28
C GLN A 105 -2.72 -7.84 -1.81
N GLU A 106 -1.46 -8.28 -1.86
CA GLU A 106 -1.03 -9.59 -1.37
C GLU A 106 -1.29 -9.73 0.13
N LEU A 107 -0.89 -8.74 0.94
CA LEU A 107 -1.10 -8.72 2.38
C LEU A 107 -2.58 -8.88 2.75
N LEU A 108 -3.45 -8.07 2.13
CA LEU A 108 -4.88 -8.04 2.42
C LEU A 108 -5.62 -9.27 1.89
N SER A 109 -5.14 -9.85 0.79
CA SER A 109 -5.73 -11.07 0.21
C SER A 109 -5.40 -12.32 1.02
N THR A 110 -4.19 -12.38 1.59
CA THR A 110 -3.69 -13.55 2.32
C THR A 110 -3.97 -13.50 3.82
N ASN A 111 -4.30 -12.32 4.38
CA ASN A 111 -4.47 -12.15 5.83
C ASN A 111 -5.78 -11.44 6.19
N GLY A 112 -6.77 -12.22 6.63
CA GLY A 112 -8.06 -11.72 7.15
C GLY A 112 -8.04 -11.31 8.64
N ASN A 113 -6.87 -11.04 9.21
CA ASN A 113 -6.72 -10.79 10.64
C ASN A 113 -7.40 -9.47 11.07
N ALA A 114 -8.07 -9.46 12.23
CA ALA A 114 -8.83 -8.31 12.72
C ALA A 114 -7.96 -7.06 13.01
N ALA A 115 -6.69 -7.24 13.41
CA ALA A 115 -5.73 -6.17 13.59
C ALA A 115 -5.37 -5.48 12.25
N LEU A 116 -5.21 -6.22 11.15
CA LEU A 116 -4.99 -5.66 9.81
C LEU A 116 -6.20 -4.83 9.36
N LYS A 117 -7.40 -5.39 9.51
CA LYS A 117 -8.65 -4.67 9.28
C LYS A 117 -8.68 -3.33 10.04
N LYS A 118 -8.38 -3.37 11.34
CA LYS A 118 -8.43 -2.19 12.21
C LYS A 118 -7.37 -1.16 11.83
N VAL A 119 -6.12 -1.57 11.61
CA VAL A 119 -5.02 -0.63 11.35
C VAL A 119 -5.19 0.08 10.00
N PHE A 120 -5.60 -0.61 8.94
CA PHE A 120 -5.79 0.03 7.63
C PHE A 120 -7.04 0.92 7.58
N HIS A 121 -8.09 0.57 8.34
CA HIS A 121 -9.23 1.47 8.53
C HIS A 121 -8.84 2.74 9.30
N ASN A 122 -8.16 2.59 10.44
CA ASN A 122 -7.69 3.72 11.26
C ASN A 122 -6.78 4.67 10.48
N ASN A 123 -6.08 4.16 9.47
CA ASN A 123 -5.19 4.93 8.64
C ASN A 123 -5.83 5.40 7.32
N GLU A 124 -7.15 5.24 7.15
CA GLU A 124 -7.92 5.78 6.03
C GLU A 124 -7.36 5.38 4.66
N LEU A 125 -7.07 4.07 4.47
CA LEU A 125 -6.43 3.57 3.26
C LEU A 125 -7.11 4.05 1.97
N ILE A 126 -8.44 3.90 1.88
CA ILE A 126 -9.19 4.21 0.66
C ILE A 126 -9.21 5.73 0.41
N GLU A 127 -9.49 6.51 1.45
CA GLU A 127 -9.57 7.96 1.36
C GLU A 127 -8.23 8.56 0.97
N ARG A 128 -7.12 8.03 1.49
CA ARG A 128 -5.77 8.43 1.09
C ARG A 128 -5.50 8.11 -0.36
N LEU A 129 -5.82 6.90 -0.83
CA LEU A 129 -5.63 6.53 -2.24
C LEU A 129 -6.39 7.45 -3.19
N ILE A 130 -7.68 7.72 -2.91
CA ILE A 130 -8.51 8.61 -3.72
C ILE A 130 -7.95 10.04 -3.69
N ARG A 131 -7.58 10.55 -2.52
CA ARG A 131 -6.98 11.88 -2.37
C ARG A 131 -5.66 11.99 -3.13
N SER A 132 -4.82 10.97 -3.07
CA SER A 132 -3.54 10.91 -3.78
C SER A 132 -3.70 10.79 -5.30
N LEU A 133 -4.69 10.03 -5.78
CA LEU A 133 -5.03 10.00 -7.20
C LEU A 133 -5.51 11.36 -7.70
N HIS A 134 -6.38 12.02 -6.94
CA HIS A 134 -6.89 13.33 -7.31
C HIS A 134 -5.80 14.40 -7.36
N GLY A 135 -4.87 14.37 -6.42
CA GLY A 135 -3.71 15.27 -6.36
C GLY A 135 -2.46 14.78 -7.10
N THR A 136 -2.59 13.82 -8.03
CA THR A 136 -1.39 13.25 -8.67
C THR A 136 -0.67 14.29 -9.54
N ARG A 137 0.66 14.31 -9.43
CA ARG A 137 1.55 15.12 -10.29
C ARG A 137 2.36 14.25 -11.27
N LEU A 138 1.96 13.00 -11.42
CA LEU A 138 2.57 12.07 -12.38
C LEU A 138 2.16 12.43 -13.81
N LYS A 139 3.00 12.07 -14.79
CA LYS A 139 2.64 12.22 -16.20
C LYS A 139 1.46 11.32 -16.52
N SER A 140 0.66 11.70 -17.53
CA SER A 140 -0.60 11.03 -17.88
C SER A 140 -0.50 9.49 -17.91
N ASN A 141 0.50 8.92 -18.62
CA ASN A 141 0.68 7.47 -18.69
C ASN A 141 0.95 6.82 -17.31
N SER A 142 1.78 7.45 -16.50
CA SER A 142 2.14 7.00 -15.16
C SER A 142 0.96 7.13 -14.19
N ALA A 143 0.21 8.24 -14.27
CA ALA A 143 -1.01 8.46 -13.51
C ALA A 143 -2.06 7.38 -13.80
N GLN A 144 -2.26 7.00 -15.07
CA GLN A 144 -3.18 5.94 -15.46
C GLN A 144 -2.76 4.56 -14.93
N LYS A 145 -1.46 4.23 -14.93
CA LYS A 145 -0.95 2.98 -14.32
C LYS A 145 -1.24 2.92 -12.82
N ILE A 146 -1.01 4.03 -12.12
CA ILE A 146 -1.28 4.16 -10.68
C ILE A 146 -2.79 4.11 -10.41
N ALA A 147 -3.61 4.70 -11.27
CA ALA A 147 -5.06 4.62 -11.19
C ALA A 147 -5.55 3.17 -11.25
N ALA A 148 -5.11 2.39 -12.24
CA ALA A 148 -5.47 0.98 -12.36
C ALA A 148 -5.06 0.17 -11.11
N SER A 149 -3.83 0.36 -10.61
CA SER A 149 -3.37 -0.32 -9.39
C SER A 149 -4.12 0.11 -8.13
N SER A 150 -4.53 1.38 -8.06
CA SER A 150 -5.31 1.90 -6.94
C SER A 150 -6.74 1.35 -6.96
N VAL A 151 -7.39 1.27 -8.12
CA VAL A 151 -8.71 0.65 -8.28
C VAL A 151 -8.68 -0.81 -7.82
N ARG A 152 -7.68 -1.59 -8.26
CA ARG A 152 -7.49 -2.98 -7.80
C ARG A 152 -7.28 -3.09 -6.29
N LEU A 153 -6.46 -2.21 -5.71
CA LEU A 153 -6.23 -2.22 -4.26
C LEU A 153 -7.49 -1.86 -3.46
N ILE A 154 -8.25 -0.85 -3.91
CA ILE A 154 -9.52 -0.47 -3.30
C ILE A 154 -10.50 -1.65 -3.39
N HIS A 155 -10.61 -2.27 -4.57
CA HIS A 155 -11.44 -3.46 -4.78
C HIS A 155 -11.09 -4.59 -3.80
N VAL A 156 -9.82 -5.00 -3.75
CA VAL A 156 -9.34 -6.04 -2.81
C VAL A 156 -9.69 -5.69 -1.37
N PHE A 157 -9.49 -4.44 -0.95
CA PHE A 157 -9.82 -4.03 0.42
C PHE A 157 -11.33 -4.12 0.69
N LEU A 158 -12.18 -3.63 -0.22
CA LEU A 158 -13.63 -3.64 -0.05
C LEU A 158 -14.22 -5.06 -0.06
N SER A 159 -13.71 -5.94 -0.94
CA SER A 159 -14.12 -7.34 -1.01
C SER A 159 -13.73 -8.12 0.25
N ARG A 160 -12.58 -7.82 0.85
CA ARG A 160 -12.12 -8.48 2.08
C ARG A 160 -12.79 -7.92 3.34
N PHE A 161 -13.32 -6.71 3.27
CA PHE A 161 -13.82 -5.99 4.44
C PHE A 161 -15.21 -5.39 4.22
N PRO A 162 -16.29 -6.15 4.54
CA PRO A 162 -17.67 -5.69 4.31
C PRO A 162 -18.03 -4.36 5.01
N PHE A 163 -17.42 -4.06 6.16
CA PHE A 163 -17.64 -2.78 6.86
C PHE A 163 -17.09 -1.60 6.05
N ALA A 164 -15.95 -1.78 5.37
CA ALA A 164 -15.34 -0.76 4.54
C ALA A 164 -16.20 -0.50 3.30
N LYS A 165 -16.84 -1.54 2.75
CA LYS A 165 -17.81 -1.39 1.65
C LYS A 165 -19.02 -0.55 2.04
N LYS A 166 -19.57 -0.76 3.23
CA LYS A 166 -20.66 0.07 3.77
C LYS A 166 -20.23 1.53 3.97
N HIS A 167 -19.05 1.74 4.58
CA HIS A 167 -18.47 3.07 4.78
C HIS A 167 -18.20 3.78 3.44
N PHE A 168 -17.64 3.06 2.48
CA PHE A 168 -17.35 3.56 1.14
C PHE A 168 -18.63 4.00 0.41
N ALA A 169 -19.71 3.24 0.53
CA ALA A 169 -21.01 3.63 -0.01
C ALA A 169 -21.57 4.87 0.70
N SER A 170 -21.51 4.94 2.04
CA SER A 170 -22.07 6.08 2.79
C SER A 170 -21.34 7.40 2.54
N MET A 171 -20.05 7.34 2.17
CA MET A 171 -19.27 8.52 1.80
C MET A 171 -19.31 8.88 0.30
N GLN A 172 -20.23 8.30 -0.49
CA GLN A 172 -20.29 8.44 -1.95
C GLN A 172 -18.98 8.02 -2.66
N GLY A 173 -18.25 7.06 -2.08
CA GLY A 173 -16.91 6.68 -2.50
C GLY A 173 -16.80 6.29 -3.98
N TYR A 174 -17.77 5.54 -4.51
CA TYR A 174 -17.82 5.19 -5.94
C TYR A 174 -17.87 6.44 -6.83
N ARG A 175 -18.77 7.38 -6.52
CA ARG A 175 -18.91 8.63 -7.28
C ARG A 175 -17.62 9.43 -7.23
N THR A 176 -17.02 9.56 -6.04
CA THR A 176 -15.76 10.27 -5.85
C THR A 176 -14.64 9.61 -6.66
N LEU A 177 -14.48 8.29 -6.57
CA LEU A 177 -13.49 7.54 -7.34
C LEU A 177 -13.66 7.76 -8.85
N PHE A 178 -14.88 7.59 -9.39
CA PHE A 178 -15.13 7.81 -10.81
C PHE A 178 -14.85 9.26 -11.24
N SER A 179 -15.20 10.24 -10.40
CA SER A 179 -14.89 11.65 -10.69
C SER A 179 -13.39 11.90 -10.73
N THR A 180 -12.63 11.30 -9.80
CA THR A 180 -11.17 11.37 -9.74
C THR A 180 -10.53 10.71 -10.95
N LEU A 181 -11.02 9.54 -11.40
CA LEU A 181 -10.50 8.87 -12.59
C LEU A 181 -10.71 9.72 -13.85
N LYS A 182 -11.85 10.40 -13.97
CA LYS A 182 -12.12 11.31 -15.09
C LYS A 182 -11.18 12.52 -15.14
N THR A 183 -10.67 13.00 -13.99
CA THR A 183 -9.69 14.09 -13.99
C THR A 183 -8.32 13.69 -14.54
N LEU A 184 -8.06 12.38 -14.69
CA LEU A 184 -6.80 11.85 -15.22
C LEU A 184 -6.78 11.71 -16.76
N GLY A 185 -7.85 12.16 -17.44
CA GLY A 185 -8.00 12.04 -18.90
C GLY A 185 -8.66 10.73 -19.32
N GLU A 186 -8.43 10.33 -20.58
CA GLU A 186 -8.99 9.09 -21.12
C GLU A 186 -8.45 7.85 -20.38
N PRO A 187 -9.32 6.97 -19.87
CA PRO A 187 -8.89 5.82 -19.11
C PRO A 187 -8.17 4.81 -20.01
N HIS A 188 -6.99 4.36 -19.57
CA HIS A 188 -6.28 3.28 -20.24
C HIS A 188 -7.02 1.94 -20.07
N GLN A 189 -6.76 0.99 -20.98
CA GLN A 189 -7.32 -0.37 -20.95
C GLN A 189 -7.17 -1.03 -19.57
N ALA A 190 -6.00 -0.93 -18.93
CA ALA A 190 -5.77 -1.52 -17.61
C ALA A 190 -6.66 -0.93 -16.50
N THR A 191 -7.08 0.34 -16.61
CA THR A 191 -8.02 0.97 -15.68
C THR A 191 -9.43 0.47 -15.93
N LEU A 192 -9.82 0.31 -17.21
CA LEU A 192 -11.12 -0.24 -17.59
C LEU A 192 -11.24 -1.70 -17.17
N GLU A 193 -10.21 -2.52 -17.40
CA GLU A 193 -10.12 -3.91 -16.93
C GLU A 193 -10.28 -3.99 -15.42
N ALA A 194 -9.55 -3.17 -14.65
CA ALA A 194 -9.70 -3.15 -13.19
C ALA A 194 -11.12 -2.80 -12.71
N LEU A 195 -11.82 -1.92 -13.44
CA LEU A 195 -13.23 -1.59 -13.14
C LEU A 195 -14.19 -2.70 -13.55
N LEU A 196 -13.93 -3.38 -14.68
CA LEU A 196 -14.73 -4.52 -15.15
C LEU A 196 -14.55 -5.73 -14.24
N GLU A 197 -13.32 -6.04 -13.81
CA GLU A 197 -13.02 -7.08 -12.82
C GLU A 197 -13.82 -6.86 -11.54
N TRP A 198 -13.86 -5.62 -11.05
CA TRP A 198 -14.70 -5.26 -9.91
C TRP A 198 -16.18 -5.55 -10.19
N LEU A 199 -16.71 -5.08 -11.32
CA LEU A 199 -18.13 -5.29 -11.66
C LEU A 199 -18.51 -6.77 -11.77
N VAL A 200 -17.65 -7.60 -12.36
CA VAL A 200 -17.89 -9.04 -12.53
C VAL A 200 -17.94 -9.77 -11.20
N GLU A 201 -17.04 -9.45 -10.26
CA GLU A 201 -17.04 -10.04 -8.92
C GLU A 201 -18.24 -9.61 -8.05
N GLU A 202 -18.91 -8.50 -8.41
CA GLU A 202 -20.10 -7.98 -7.73
C GLU A 202 -21.42 -8.58 -8.27
N THR A 203 -21.39 -9.24 -9.43
CA THR A 203 -22.55 -9.95 -10.00
C THR A 203 -22.49 -11.44 -9.62
N PRO A 204 -23.50 -11.96 -8.89
CA PRO A 204 -23.52 -13.35 -8.42
C PRO A 204 -23.69 -14.39 -9.53
#